data_AF-A0A2T6ZAR3-F1
#
_entry.id   AF-A0A2T6ZAR3-F1
#
_cell.length_a   1.000
_cell.length_b   1.000
_cell.length_c   1.000
_cell.angle_alpha   90.00
_cell.angle_beta   90.00
_cell.angle_gamma   90.00
#
_symmetry.space_group_name_H-M   'P 1'
#
loop_
_entity.id
_entity.type
_entity.pdbx_description
1 polymer ?
#
loop_
_entity_poly.entity_id
_entity_poly.type
_entity_poly.pdbx_seq_one_letter_code
_entity_poly.pdbx_strand_id
1 'polypeptide(L)'
;MSLLPLFIANQSLHPIYYPPPTTFESRVEHLVQSGAFSDCVFSCQPRHGIKRMLYRWNSATSDIQSILSPCFYYELKAARRTRQLGICDPDLVPSFTHIPSSIEDEHHQLVDKNNVILAYRFLYPTKFLHYLEENQTLLPQLASSVLVCGTFAKRHYALWADYSPDIFESREYRRHFRSSTQWLASNKLLFDYLSDNLRMIHPEMYNKFTSIDQFLEGSLHRMAGAWHGVAINQSMAFGNSVSKMHIDWQDCLSGFNAVIPWGTFGSGNLILWPAKVVYQVEPGECLFFRGGIMAHQMELVTSRIRNSLDLFCHKSAFDWHKRQLRASGIPDFCT
;
A
#
# COMPACT_ATOMS: atom_id res chain seq x y z
N MET A 1 -22.31 2.95 30.79
CA MET A 1 -21.69 3.55 29.59
C MET A 1 -20.19 3.60 29.84
N SER A 2 -19.44 2.72 29.19
CA SER A 2 -17.99 2.54 29.37
C SER A 2 -17.25 3.68 28.65
N LEU A 3 -16.62 4.56 29.42
CA LEU A 3 -15.72 5.59 28.90
C LEU A 3 -14.47 4.89 28.37
N LEU A 4 -14.33 4.80 27.05
CA LEU A 4 -13.05 4.49 26.40
C LEU A 4 -12.03 5.56 26.82
N PRO A 5 -10.80 5.20 27.18
CA PRO A 5 -9.78 6.17 27.54
C PRO A 5 -9.44 7.03 26.32
N LEU A 6 -9.71 8.33 26.46
CA LEU A 6 -9.25 9.38 25.55
C LEU A 6 -7.71 9.40 25.61
N PHE A 7 -7.05 8.71 24.67
CA PHE A 7 -5.60 8.77 24.55
C PHE A 7 -5.21 10.04 23.80
N ILE A 8 -4.42 10.87 24.50
CA ILE A 8 -3.88 12.13 24.00
C ILE A 8 -2.69 11.81 23.08
N ALA A 9 -2.92 11.85 21.77
CA ALA A 9 -1.85 11.92 20.77
C ALA A 9 -1.58 13.39 20.43
N ASN A 10 -0.88 14.10 21.31
CA ASN A 10 -0.45 15.47 21.04
C ASN A 10 0.89 15.39 20.32
N GLN A 11 0.97 15.71 19.01
CA GLN A 11 2.23 16.09 18.33
C GLN A 11 2.07 16.46 16.84
N SER A 12 2.89 17.42 16.40
CA SER A 12 2.85 18.13 15.11
C SER A 12 3.24 17.30 13.86
N LEU A 13 2.55 17.60 12.75
CA LEU A 13 2.76 17.51 11.28
C LEU A 13 4.09 17.07 10.61
N HIS A 14 5.11 16.67 11.35
CA HIS A 14 6.25 15.95 10.82
C HIS A 14 5.95 14.45 10.94
N PRO A 15 6.41 13.58 10.01
CA PRO A 15 6.66 12.21 10.42
C PRO A 15 7.67 12.36 11.56
N ILE A 16 7.20 12.29 12.79
CA ILE A 16 8.08 12.24 13.95
C ILE A 16 8.86 10.99 13.69
N TYR A 17 10.11 11.20 13.30
CA TYR A 17 11.06 10.12 13.26
C TYR A 17 11.31 9.78 14.73
N TYR A 18 10.41 8.96 15.28
CA TYR A 18 10.76 8.21 16.46
C TYR A 18 11.90 7.33 16.00
N PRO A 19 13.11 7.48 16.58
CA PRO A 19 14.16 6.53 16.28
C PRO A 19 13.57 5.14 16.52
N PRO A 20 13.76 4.20 15.58
CA PRO A 20 13.16 2.88 15.70
C PRO A 20 13.50 2.31 17.07
N PRO A 21 12.53 1.69 17.77
CA PRO A 21 12.75 1.19 19.12
C PRO A 21 13.99 0.29 19.14
N THR A 22 14.96 0.59 20.01
CA THR A 22 16.28 -0.06 20.00
C THR A 22 16.27 -1.44 20.64
N THR A 23 15.19 -1.80 21.34
CA THR A 23 15.03 -3.10 22.00
C THR A 23 13.71 -3.76 21.60
N PHE A 24 13.69 -5.09 21.66
CA PHE A 24 12.49 -5.88 21.39
C PHE A 24 11.30 -5.43 22.26
N GLU A 25 11.49 -5.27 23.57
CA GLU A 25 10.40 -4.85 24.47
C GLU A 25 9.94 -3.41 24.20
N SER A 26 10.85 -2.49 23.88
CA SER A 26 10.45 -1.14 23.45
C SER A 26 9.62 -1.15 22.16
N ARG A 27 9.91 -2.08 21.23
CA ARG A 27 9.09 -2.27 20.03
C ARG A 27 7.72 -2.87 20.36
N VAL A 28 7.64 -3.83 21.28
CA VAL A 28 6.35 -4.37 21.76
C VAL A 28 5.50 -3.26 22.38
N GLU A 29 6.06 -2.47 23.29
CA GLU A 29 5.34 -1.37 23.93
C GLU A 29 4.86 -0.34 22.92
N HIS A 30 5.72 0.03 21.97
CA HIS A 30 5.33 0.89 20.87
C HIS A 30 4.16 0.34 20.05
N LEU A 31 4.19 -0.94 19.66
CA LEU A 31 3.08 -1.55 18.90
C LEU A 31 1.79 -1.59 19.73
N VAL A 32 1.87 -1.88 21.02
CA VAL A 32 0.72 -1.85 21.95
C VAL A 32 0.14 -0.45 22.04
N GLN A 33 0.99 0.55 22.27
CA GLN A 33 0.60 1.94 22.47
C GLN A 33 0.12 2.62 21.19
N SER A 34 0.61 2.15 20.03
CA SER A 34 0.19 2.70 18.74
C SER A 34 -1.31 2.52 18.52
N GLY A 35 -1.93 1.49 19.10
CA GLY A 35 -3.32 1.12 18.79
C GLY A 35 -3.50 0.36 17.48
N ALA A 36 -2.41 0.08 16.74
CA ALA A 36 -2.49 -0.60 15.45
C ALA A 36 -3.21 -1.95 15.54
N PHE A 37 -3.16 -2.65 16.67
CA PHE A 37 -3.79 -3.96 16.86
C PHE A 37 -5.13 -3.90 17.61
N SER A 38 -5.79 -2.73 17.70
CA SER A 38 -7.04 -2.57 18.47
C SER A 38 -8.22 -3.39 17.93
N ASP A 39 -8.22 -3.68 16.63
CA ASP A 39 -9.21 -4.47 15.91
C ASP A 39 -8.81 -5.96 15.79
N CYS A 40 -7.66 -6.36 16.33
CA CYS A 40 -7.24 -7.76 16.35
C CYS A 40 -7.88 -8.51 17.53
N VAL A 41 -8.46 -9.67 17.25
CA VAL A 41 -8.95 -10.60 18.27
C VAL A 41 -7.85 -11.61 18.61
N PHE A 42 -7.30 -11.52 19.81
CA PHE A 42 -6.27 -12.44 20.30
C PHE A 42 -6.89 -13.52 21.20
N SER A 43 -6.41 -14.76 21.10
CA SER A 43 -6.75 -15.84 22.04
C SER A 43 -6.09 -15.71 23.42
N CYS A 44 -5.27 -14.67 23.60
CA CYS A 44 -4.55 -14.36 24.83
C CYS A 44 -4.61 -12.84 25.08
N GLN A 45 -3.97 -12.39 26.15
CA GLN A 45 -3.77 -10.95 26.38
C GLN A 45 -3.15 -10.28 25.14
N PRO A 46 -3.66 -9.12 24.67
CA PRO A 46 -3.23 -8.50 23.41
C PRO A 46 -1.71 -8.31 23.30
N ARG A 47 -1.07 -7.85 24.39
CA ARG A 47 0.39 -7.70 24.48
C ARG A 47 1.15 -9.00 24.15
N HIS A 48 0.66 -10.15 24.63
CA HIS A 48 1.28 -11.45 24.34
C HIS A 48 1.07 -11.86 22.88
N GLY A 49 -0.09 -11.54 22.30
CA GLY A 49 -0.37 -11.74 20.87
C GLY A 49 0.60 -10.95 20.00
N ILE A 50 0.72 -9.64 20.26
CA ILE A 50 1.64 -8.72 19.58
C ILE A 50 3.08 -9.21 19.72
N LYS A 51 3.52 -9.58 20.94
CA LYS A 51 4.86 -10.13 21.19
C LYS A 51 5.16 -11.36 20.33
N ARG A 52 4.22 -12.31 20.20
CA ARG A 52 4.39 -13.49 19.35
C ARG A 52 4.50 -13.14 17.86
N MET A 53 3.67 -12.21 17.40
CA MET A 53 3.73 -11.78 16.00
C MET A 53 5.04 -11.04 15.69
N LEU A 54 5.49 -10.14 16.58
CA LEU A 54 6.77 -9.44 16.44
C LEU A 54 7.96 -10.40 16.47
N TYR A 55 7.93 -11.45 17.30
CA TYR A 55 8.97 -12.47 17.30
C TYR A 55 9.08 -13.18 15.94
N ARG A 56 7.94 -13.58 15.36
CA ARG A 56 7.91 -14.19 14.02
C ARG A 56 8.39 -13.22 12.95
N TRP A 57 7.96 -11.96 13.04
CA TRP A 57 8.39 -10.90 12.14
C TRP A 57 9.91 -10.69 12.17
N ASN A 58 10.49 -10.55 13.36
CA ASN A 58 11.93 -10.38 13.51
C ASN A 58 12.73 -11.60 13.03
N SER A 59 12.17 -12.81 13.16
CA SER A 59 12.78 -14.01 12.60
C SER A 59 12.83 -13.94 11.07
N ALA A 60 11.72 -13.59 10.42
CA ALA A 60 11.63 -13.47 8.96
C ALA A 60 12.45 -12.30 8.41
N THR A 61 12.62 -11.22 9.19
CA THR A 61 13.33 -10.00 8.78
C THR A 61 14.76 -9.92 9.30
N SER A 62 15.30 -11.02 9.86
CA SER A 62 16.64 -11.03 10.47
C SER A 62 17.75 -10.70 9.47
N ASP A 63 17.58 -11.10 8.21
CA ASP A 63 18.52 -10.87 7.11
C ASP A 63 18.00 -9.82 6.11
N ILE A 64 17.19 -8.86 6.57
CA ILE A 64 16.62 -7.82 5.70
C ILE A 64 17.73 -7.05 4.97
N GLN A 65 17.65 -7.04 3.64
CA GLN A 65 18.54 -6.24 2.82
C GLN A 65 18.03 -4.80 2.77
N SER A 66 18.93 -3.84 2.97
CA SER A 66 18.60 -2.42 3.01
C SER A 66 19.54 -1.64 2.11
N ILE A 67 18.98 -0.90 1.15
CA ILE A 67 19.74 0.02 0.31
C ILE A 67 19.37 1.46 0.61
N LEU A 68 20.34 2.35 0.44
CA LEU A 68 20.17 3.78 0.64
C LEU A 68 19.72 4.45 -0.65
N SER A 69 18.59 5.15 -0.58
CA SER A 69 18.08 5.98 -1.66
C SER A 69 18.93 7.24 -1.87
N PRO A 70 19.18 7.66 -3.12
CA PRO A 70 19.81 8.94 -3.40
C PRO A 70 18.90 10.14 -3.12
N CYS A 71 17.58 9.93 -2.96
CA CYS A 71 16.60 10.98 -2.69
C CYS A 71 15.97 10.83 -1.30
N PHE A 72 15.58 11.96 -0.72
CA PHE A 72 14.91 11.99 0.58
C PHE A 72 13.39 12.08 0.46
N TYR A 73 12.67 11.53 1.44
CA TYR A 73 11.20 11.61 1.51
C TYR A 73 10.68 13.06 1.39
N TYR A 74 11.34 14.02 2.06
CA TYR A 74 10.89 15.42 2.07
C TYR A 74 11.11 16.11 0.71
N GLU A 75 12.14 15.72 -0.04
CA GLU A 75 12.41 16.25 -1.39
C GLU A 75 11.36 15.76 -2.36
N LEU A 76 11.01 14.47 -2.31
CA LEU A 76 9.93 13.89 -3.11
C LEU A 76 8.59 14.57 -2.83
N LYS A 77 8.29 14.79 -1.54
CA LYS A 77 7.08 15.52 -1.12
C LYS A 77 7.07 16.96 -1.62
N ALA A 78 8.21 17.64 -1.63
CA ALA A 78 8.35 19.00 -2.16
C ALA A 78 8.21 19.04 -3.69
N ALA A 79 8.86 18.13 -4.41
CA ALA A 79 8.79 18.01 -5.86
C ALA A 79 7.37 17.71 -6.36
N ARG A 80 6.58 16.90 -5.64
CA ARG A 80 5.16 16.71 -5.96
C ARG A 80 4.40 18.04 -5.99
N ARG A 81 4.70 19.00 -5.09
CA ARG A 81 3.99 20.29 -5.04
C ARG A 81 4.25 21.15 -6.28
N THR A 82 5.44 21.03 -6.88
CA THR A 82 5.79 21.76 -8.12
C THR A 82 5.26 21.07 -9.37
N ARG A 83 4.65 19.88 -9.25
CA ARG A 83 4.20 19.01 -10.35
C ARG A 83 5.29 18.67 -11.37
N GLN A 84 6.55 18.76 -10.96
CA GLN A 84 7.68 18.38 -11.80
C GLN A 84 7.94 16.89 -11.63
N LEU A 85 7.63 16.12 -12.67
CA LEU A 85 8.18 14.78 -12.80
C LEU A 85 9.64 14.95 -13.22
N GLY A 86 10.58 14.34 -12.51
CA GLY A 86 12.00 14.40 -12.85
C GLY A 86 12.27 13.95 -14.30
N ILE A 87 13.51 14.15 -14.78
CA ILE A 87 13.89 13.70 -16.12
C ILE A 87 13.70 12.18 -16.21
N CYS A 88 12.87 11.77 -17.17
CA CYS A 88 12.57 10.38 -17.49
C CYS A 88 13.28 10.03 -18.78
N ASP A 89 14.48 9.50 -18.65
CA ASP A 89 15.27 9.05 -19.78
C ASP A 89 15.42 7.53 -19.69
N PRO A 90 14.71 6.75 -20.53
CA PRO A 90 14.83 5.30 -20.58
C PRO A 90 16.27 4.81 -20.73
N ASP A 91 17.15 5.59 -21.37
CA ASP A 91 18.55 5.24 -21.57
C ASP A 91 19.35 5.24 -20.25
N LEU A 92 18.80 5.84 -19.18
CA LEU A 92 19.39 5.81 -17.85
C LEU A 92 19.01 4.56 -17.04
N VAL A 93 17.96 3.83 -17.40
CA VAL A 93 17.47 2.66 -16.63
C VAL A 93 18.54 1.57 -16.47
N PRO A 94 19.39 1.26 -17.48
CA PRO A 94 20.49 0.32 -17.30
C PRO A 94 21.50 0.71 -16.21
N SER A 95 21.59 2.00 -15.84
CA SER A 95 22.47 2.49 -14.77
C SER A 95 21.84 2.47 -13.37
N PHE A 96 20.55 2.13 -13.27
CA PHE A 96 19.85 2.07 -11.99
C PHE A 96 20.28 0.84 -11.19
N THR A 97 20.07 0.87 -9.88
CA THR A 97 20.24 -0.32 -9.04
C THR A 97 19.09 -1.29 -9.31
N HIS A 98 19.41 -2.48 -9.81
CA HIS A 98 18.44 -3.55 -10.05
C HIS A 98 18.37 -4.45 -8.82
N ILE A 99 17.16 -4.58 -8.26
CA ILE A 99 16.87 -5.46 -7.12
C ILE A 99 16.12 -6.68 -7.66
N PRO A 100 16.82 -7.82 -7.86
CA PRO A 100 16.20 -9.01 -8.41
C PRO A 100 15.22 -9.62 -7.42
N SER A 101 14.23 -10.35 -7.93
CA SER A 101 13.44 -11.26 -7.09
C SER A 101 14.28 -12.49 -6.81
N SER A 102 14.33 -12.88 -5.55
CA SER A 102 15.02 -14.09 -5.10
C SER A 102 14.20 -14.72 -4.00
N ILE A 103 14.06 -16.05 -4.07
CA ILE A 103 13.38 -16.83 -3.03
C ILE A 103 14.17 -16.74 -1.70
N GLU A 104 15.48 -16.48 -1.77
CA GLU A 104 16.35 -16.32 -0.59
C GLU A 104 16.24 -14.91 0.04
N ASP A 105 15.76 -13.91 -0.72
CA ASP A 105 15.67 -12.51 -0.28
C ASP A 105 14.24 -12.18 0.19
N GLU A 106 13.81 -12.80 1.30
CA GLU A 106 12.43 -12.72 1.79
C GLU A 106 11.96 -11.28 2.04
N HIS A 107 12.87 -10.39 2.46
CA HIS A 107 12.58 -9.00 2.79
C HIS A 107 13.67 -8.05 2.28
N HIS A 108 13.24 -6.94 1.68
CA HIS A 108 14.15 -5.89 1.23
C HIS A 108 13.52 -4.51 1.45
N GLN A 109 14.31 -3.51 1.85
CA GLN A 109 13.85 -2.13 1.99
C GLN A 109 14.75 -1.11 1.28
N LEU A 110 14.11 -0.07 0.76
CA LEU A 110 14.74 1.16 0.28
C LEU A 110 14.46 2.25 1.30
N VAL A 111 15.51 2.81 1.91
CA VAL A 111 15.41 3.86 2.92
C VAL A 111 16.13 5.12 2.47
N ASP A 112 15.68 6.29 2.90
CA ASP A 112 16.48 7.51 2.75
C ASP A 112 17.54 7.64 3.86
N LYS A 113 18.37 8.71 3.82
CA LYS A 113 19.43 8.95 4.81
C LYS A 113 18.90 9.26 6.23
N ASN A 114 17.61 9.52 6.36
CA ASN A 114 16.93 9.67 7.65
C ASN A 114 16.22 8.37 8.05
N ASN A 115 16.55 7.24 7.41
CA ASN A 115 15.94 5.93 7.61
C ASN A 115 14.41 5.92 7.37
N VAL A 116 13.88 6.84 6.56
CA VAL A 116 12.47 6.77 6.16
C VAL A 116 12.33 5.72 5.07
N ILE A 117 11.47 4.72 5.30
CA ILE A 117 11.17 3.69 4.30
C ILE A 117 10.40 4.31 3.12
N LEU A 118 11.02 4.23 1.94
CA LEU A 118 10.46 4.67 0.66
C LEU A 118 9.82 3.51 -0.11
N ALA A 119 10.39 2.30 0.02
CA ALA A 119 9.79 1.07 -0.49
C ALA A 119 10.19 -0.14 0.39
N TYR A 120 9.34 -1.16 0.44
CA TYR A 120 9.52 -2.37 1.22
C TYR A 120 8.94 -3.56 0.46
N ARG A 121 9.79 -4.52 0.07
CA ARG A 121 9.39 -5.76 -0.60
C ARG A 121 9.36 -6.91 0.39
N PHE A 122 8.38 -7.79 0.27
CA PHE A 122 8.32 -9.04 1.03
C PHE A 122 7.57 -10.15 0.30
N LEU A 123 7.83 -11.40 0.67
CA LEU A 123 7.08 -12.56 0.22
C LEU A 123 5.77 -12.72 1.00
N TYR A 124 4.73 -13.21 0.34
CA TYR A 124 3.51 -13.66 1.00
C TYR A 124 3.26 -15.16 0.72
N PRO A 125 2.54 -15.87 1.62
CA PRO A 125 2.27 -17.29 1.45
C PRO A 125 1.61 -17.63 0.09
N THR A 126 2.16 -18.62 -0.62
CA THR A 126 1.72 -19.03 -1.97
C THR A 126 0.22 -19.34 -2.09
N LYS A 127 -0.43 -19.79 -1.01
CA LYS A 127 -1.89 -19.99 -0.97
C LYS A 127 -2.67 -18.72 -1.36
N PHE A 128 -2.17 -17.53 -1.04
CA PHE A 128 -2.83 -16.28 -1.41
C PHE A 128 -2.67 -15.97 -2.90
N LEU A 129 -1.59 -16.42 -3.53
CA LEU A 129 -1.41 -16.33 -4.98
C LEU A 129 -2.45 -17.21 -5.68
N HIS A 130 -2.64 -18.43 -5.21
CA HIS A 130 -3.68 -19.32 -5.72
C HIS A 130 -5.08 -18.74 -5.56
N TYR A 131 -5.38 -18.09 -4.43
CA TYR A 131 -6.66 -17.39 -4.28
C TYR A 131 -6.84 -16.29 -5.33
N LEU A 132 -5.82 -15.49 -5.65
CA LEU A 132 -5.92 -14.48 -6.70
C LEU A 132 -6.21 -15.10 -8.07
N GLU A 133 -5.53 -16.20 -8.40
CA GLU A 133 -5.68 -16.92 -9.67
C GLU A 133 -7.08 -17.55 -9.80
N GLU A 134 -7.53 -18.28 -8.79
CA GLU A 134 -8.85 -18.94 -8.75
C GLU A 134 -10.00 -17.92 -8.80
N ASN A 135 -9.87 -16.84 -8.02
CA ASN A 135 -10.90 -15.81 -7.91
C ASN A 135 -10.95 -14.88 -9.13
N GLN A 136 -9.98 -14.92 -10.05
CA GLN A 136 -9.97 -14.05 -11.23
C GLN A 136 -11.27 -14.14 -12.05
N THR A 137 -11.89 -15.33 -12.08
CA THR A 137 -13.15 -15.60 -12.79
C THR A 137 -14.36 -14.87 -12.21
N LEU A 138 -14.28 -14.40 -10.96
CA LEU A 138 -15.34 -13.62 -10.31
C LEU A 138 -15.41 -12.18 -10.84
N LEU A 139 -14.32 -11.69 -11.44
CA LEU A 139 -14.28 -10.34 -12.01
C LEU A 139 -15.05 -10.29 -13.33
N PRO A 140 -15.89 -9.27 -13.56
CA PRO A 140 -16.60 -9.12 -14.83
C PRO A 140 -15.62 -8.96 -15.98
N GLN A 141 -15.88 -9.56 -17.13
CA GLN A 141 -15.03 -9.35 -18.32
C GLN A 141 -15.07 -7.89 -18.76
N LEU A 142 -13.91 -7.30 -19.02
CA LEU A 142 -13.78 -5.97 -19.60
C LEU A 142 -13.00 -6.07 -20.91
N ALA A 143 -13.41 -5.30 -21.91
CA ALA A 143 -12.58 -5.04 -23.06
C ALA A 143 -11.37 -4.19 -22.63
N SER A 144 -10.20 -4.46 -23.20
CA SER A 144 -9.03 -3.59 -23.04
C SER A 144 -9.34 -2.20 -23.57
N SER A 145 -9.13 -1.17 -22.76
CA SER A 145 -9.22 0.22 -23.18
C SER A 145 -7.82 0.83 -23.26
N VAL A 146 -7.62 1.76 -24.19
CA VAL A 146 -6.42 2.60 -24.24
C VAL A 146 -6.55 3.63 -23.12
N LEU A 147 -5.81 3.48 -22.03
CA LEU A 147 -5.79 4.42 -20.91
C LEU A 147 -4.47 5.19 -20.87
N VAL A 148 -4.48 6.32 -20.16
CA VAL A 148 -3.28 7.16 -19.95
C VAL A 148 -2.12 6.38 -19.32
N CYS A 149 -2.43 5.38 -18.50
CA CYS A 149 -1.47 4.51 -17.82
C CYS A 149 -1.13 3.21 -18.57
N GLY A 150 -1.57 3.03 -19.82
CA GLY A 150 -1.29 1.86 -20.67
C GLY A 150 -2.54 1.21 -21.28
N THR A 151 -2.34 0.18 -22.12
CA THR A 151 -3.43 -0.58 -22.76
C THR A 151 -3.67 -1.91 -22.06
N PHE A 152 -4.49 -1.89 -21.01
CA PHE A 152 -4.90 -3.10 -20.28
C PHE A 152 -6.23 -2.86 -19.56
N ALA A 153 -6.91 -3.93 -19.16
CA ALA A 153 -8.17 -3.82 -18.45
C ALA A 153 -7.90 -3.33 -17.02
N LYS A 154 -8.47 -2.18 -16.64
CA LYS A 154 -8.32 -1.60 -15.30
C LYS A 154 -9.68 -1.49 -14.62
N ARG A 155 -9.75 -1.80 -13.33
CA ARG A 155 -10.88 -1.50 -12.44
C ARG A 155 -10.37 -0.87 -11.17
N HIS A 156 -11.17 -0.01 -10.55
CA HIS A 156 -10.94 0.57 -9.24
C HIS A 156 -12.13 0.23 -8.37
N TYR A 157 -11.88 -0.54 -7.32
CA TYR A 157 -12.81 -0.72 -6.22
C TYR A 157 -12.29 0.12 -5.07
N ALA A 158 -12.86 1.30 -4.90
CA ALA A 158 -12.38 2.29 -3.94
C ALA A 158 -13.51 2.91 -3.14
N LEU A 159 -13.18 3.29 -1.91
CA LEU A 159 -13.93 4.19 -1.06
C LEU A 159 -13.16 5.53 -1.03
N TRP A 160 -13.75 6.60 -1.52
CA TRP A 160 -13.09 7.91 -1.60
C TRP A 160 -14.09 9.06 -1.51
N ALA A 161 -13.58 10.29 -1.42
CA ALA A 161 -14.39 11.51 -1.47
C ALA A 161 -13.91 12.43 -2.61
N ASP A 162 -13.43 11.85 -3.71
CA ASP A 162 -12.93 12.63 -4.85
C ASP A 162 -14.06 13.49 -5.42
N TYR A 163 -13.83 14.80 -5.48
CA TYR A 163 -14.77 15.80 -5.98
C TYR A 163 -16.11 15.87 -5.20
N SER A 164 -16.16 15.40 -3.96
CA SER A 164 -17.36 15.37 -3.12
C SER A 164 -17.07 15.79 -1.68
N PRO A 165 -18.04 16.42 -0.99
CA PRO A 165 -17.97 16.60 0.47
C PRO A 165 -18.13 15.28 1.23
N ASP A 166 -18.76 14.26 0.62
CA ASP A 166 -19.07 12.97 1.24
C ASP A 166 -18.19 11.84 0.71
N ILE A 167 -18.06 10.77 1.50
CA ILE A 167 -17.36 9.55 1.12
C ILE A 167 -18.33 8.57 0.44
N PHE A 168 -17.89 7.94 -0.64
CA PHE A 168 -18.72 7.03 -1.41
C PHE A 168 -17.89 5.97 -2.11
N GLU A 169 -18.55 4.89 -2.50
CA GLU A 169 -17.96 3.82 -3.28
C GLU A 169 -17.81 4.24 -4.76
N SER A 170 -16.66 3.92 -5.33
CA SER A 170 -16.34 4.09 -6.74
C SER A 170 -17.45 3.58 -7.65
N ARG A 171 -17.62 4.23 -8.81
CA ARG A 171 -18.66 3.87 -9.78
C ARG A 171 -18.53 2.41 -10.26
N GLU A 172 -17.30 1.92 -10.44
CA GLU A 172 -17.04 0.57 -10.94
C GLU A 172 -17.38 -0.50 -9.91
N TYR A 173 -17.11 -0.25 -8.62
CA TYR A 173 -17.57 -1.11 -7.53
C TYR A 173 -19.10 -1.21 -7.52
N ARG A 174 -19.81 -0.08 -7.51
CA ARG A 174 -21.29 -0.07 -7.50
C ARG A 174 -21.90 -0.71 -8.75
N ARG A 175 -21.31 -0.48 -9.92
CA ARG A 175 -21.76 -1.09 -11.18
C ARG A 175 -21.65 -2.62 -11.15
N HIS A 176 -20.64 -3.15 -10.47
CA HIS A 176 -20.35 -4.58 -10.40
C HIS A 176 -20.58 -5.16 -9.01
N PHE A 177 -21.46 -4.54 -8.20
CA PHE A 177 -21.53 -4.75 -6.75
C PHE A 177 -21.47 -6.22 -6.33
N ARG A 178 -22.29 -7.09 -6.93
CA ARG A 178 -22.28 -8.53 -6.59
C ARG A 178 -20.91 -9.17 -6.82
N SER A 179 -20.32 -8.97 -8.00
CA SER A 179 -19.03 -9.55 -8.38
C SER A 179 -17.87 -8.92 -7.60
N SER A 180 -17.88 -7.60 -7.42
CA SER A 180 -16.81 -6.89 -6.69
C SER A 180 -16.80 -7.27 -5.22
N THR A 181 -17.97 -7.30 -4.55
CA THR A 181 -18.08 -7.72 -3.15
C THR A 181 -17.64 -9.16 -2.97
N GLN A 182 -18.06 -10.07 -3.86
CA GLN A 182 -17.64 -11.46 -3.80
C GLN A 182 -16.13 -11.61 -4.01
N TRP A 183 -15.55 -10.92 -4.99
CA TRP A 183 -14.11 -10.96 -5.25
C TRP A 183 -13.28 -10.40 -4.08
N LEU A 184 -13.69 -9.27 -3.50
CA LEU A 184 -13.01 -8.71 -2.32
C LEU A 184 -13.10 -9.65 -1.13
N ALA A 185 -14.28 -10.23 -0.88
CA ALA A 185 -14.47 -11.19 0.22
C ALA A 185 -13.61 -12.46 0.04
N SER A 186 -13.54 -13.01 -1.17
CA SER A 186 -12.73 -14.21 -1.46
C SER A 186 -11.22 -13.97 -1.32
N ASN A 187 -10.76 -12.72 -1.46
CA ASN A 187 -9.36 -12.35 -1.29
C ASN A 187 -9.05 -11.68 0.07
N LYS A 188 -10.01 -11.66 1.00
CA LYS A 188 -9.87 -10.97 2.29
C LYS A 188 -8.63 -11.40 3.07
N LEU A 189 -8.30 -12.70 3.08
CA LEU A 189 -7.15 -13.22 3.83
C LEU A 189 -5.80 -12.68 3.33
N LEU A 190 -5.67 -12.42 2.02
CA LEU A 190 -4.50 -11.73 1.48
C LEU A 190 -4.45 -10.30 2.01
N PHE A 191 -5.56 -9.57 1.94
CA PHE A 191 -5.61 -8.18 2.39
C PHE A 191 -5.36 -8.03 3.90
N ASP A 192 -5.87 -8.96 4.71
CA ASP A 192 -5.58 -9.04 6.14
C ASP A 192 -4.08 -9.30 6.38
N TYR A 193 -3.46 -10.21 5.62
CA TYR A 193 -2.02 -10.47 5.71
C TYR A 193 -1.17 -9.24 5.36
N LEU A 194 -1.50 -8.53 4.27
CA LEU A 194 -0.83 -7.29 3.89
C LEU A 194 -1.01 -6.20 4.96
N SER A 195 -2.20 -6.15 5.56
CA SER A 195 -2.50 -5.23 6.67
C SER A 195 -1.64 -5.52 7.90
N ASP A 196 -1.45 -6.78 8.26
CA ASP A 196 -0.61 -7.18 9.37
C ASP A 196 0.88 -6.88 9.13
N ASN A 197 1.34 -7.02 7.89
CA ASN A 197 2.67 -6.55 7.48
C ASN A 197 2.80 -5.03 7.67
N LEU A 198 1.79 -4.26 7.24
CA LEU A 198 1.78 -2.81 7.43
C LEU A 198 1.85 -2.41 8.91
N ARG A 199 1.18 -3.16 9.81
CA ARG A 199 1.28 -2.94 11.26
C ARG A 199 2.69 -3.13 11.79
N MET A 200 3.38 -4.17 11.30
CA MET A 200 4.74 -4.47 11.74
C MET A 200 5.77 -3.49 11.20
N ILE A 201 5.57 -3.02 9.96
CA ILE A 201 6.46 -2.08 9.29
C ILE A 201 6.23 -0.66 9.81
N HIS A 202 4.98 -0.20 9.81
CA HIS A 202 4.61 1.19 10.10
C HIS A 202 3.22 1.30 10.78
N PRO A 203 3.14 1.04 12.10
CA PRO A 203 1.87 0.97 12.82
C PRO A 203 1.07 2.28 12.77
N GLU A 204 1.71 3.45 12.76
CA GLU A 204 1.03 4.74 12.62
C GLU A 204 0.35 4.89 11.26
N MET A 205 0.95 4.35 10.20
CA MET A 205 0.35 4.37 8.88
C MET A 205 -0.87 3.46 8.83
N TYR A 206 -0.78 2.28 9.45
CA TYR A 206 -1.93 1.41 9.62
C TYR A 206 -3.09 2.15 10.30
N ASN A 207 -2.83 2.76 11.47
CA ASN A 207 -3.83 3.54 12.19
C ASN A 207 -4.42 4.67 11.35
N LYS A 208 -3.57 5.40 10.64
CA LYS A 208 -4.02 6.46 9.74
C LYS A 208 -4.97 5.92 8.69
N PHE A 209 -4.65 4.78 8.08
CA PHE A 209 -5.49 4.15 7.07
C PHE A 209 -6.81 3.66 7.66
N THR A 210 -6.84 3.13 8.88
CA THR A 210 -8.05 2.59 9.49
C THR A 210 -8.87 3.61 10.29
N SER A 211 -8.34 4.80 10.56
CA SER A 211 -8.99 5.81 11.41
C SER A 211 -10.36 6.28 10.92
N ILE A 212 -10.64 6.08 9.62
CA ILE A 212 -11.91 6.48 9.00
C ILE A 212 -13.08 5.59 9.44
N ASP A 213 -12.82 4.37 9.91
CA ASP A 213 -13.83 3.33 10.12
C ASP A 213 -14.92 3.75 11.11
N GLN A 214 -14.55 4.48 12.15
CA GLN A 214 -15.49 4.95 13.18
C GLN A 214 -16.55 5.94 12.64
N PHE A 215 -16.33 6.50 11.45
CA PHE A 215 -17.23 7.45 10.79
C PHE A 215 -17.93 6.84 9.57
N LEU A 216 -17.63 5.59 9.20
CA LEU A 216 -18.30 4.93 8.10
C LEU A 216 -19.69 4.47 8.55
N GLU A 217 -20.72 4.85 7.80
CA GLU A 217 -22.11 4.50 8.08
C GLU A 217 -22.64 3.45 7.09
N GLY A 218 -23.66 2.71 7.53
CA GLY A 218 -24.39 1.77 6.69
C GLY A 218 -23.51 0.63 6.18
N SER A 219 -23.46 0.46 4.86
CA SER A 219 -22.70 -0.61 4.20
C SER A 219 -21.28 -0.21 3.79
N LEU A 220 -20.85 1.02 4.06
CA LEU A 220 -19.54 1.52 3.65
C LEU A 220 -18.43 0.85 4.47
N HIS A 221 -17.39 0.39 3.77
CA HIS A 221 -16.23 -0.24 4.38
C HIS A 221 -14.99 -0.02 3.51
N ARG A 222 -13.81 -0.11 4.12
CA ARG A 222 -12.53 -0.16 3.40
C ARG A 222 -12.51 -1.36 2.45
N MET A 223 -11.94 -1.18 1.26
CA MET A 223 -12.06 -2.17 0.19
C MET A 223 -11.07 -3.33 0.33
N ALA A 224 -9.82 -3.06 0.72
CA ALA A 224 -8.74 -4.06 0.67
C ALA A 224 -7.89 -4.02 1.94
N GLY A 225 -8.42 -4.57 3.04
CA GLY A 225 -7.71 -4.55 4.33
C GLY A 225 -7.54 -3.11 4.80
N ALA A 226 -6.31 -2.71 5.18
CA ALA A 226 -5.97 -1.34 5.56
C ALA A 226 -6.36 -0.30 4.49
N TRP A 227 -6.27 -0.66 3.21
CA TRP A 227 -6.42 0.30 2.12
C TRP A 227 -7.87 0.61 1.77
N HIS A 228 -8.13 1.88 1.44
CA HIS A 228 -9.46 2.37 1.06
C HIS A 228 -9.86 1.94 -0.34
N GLY A 229 -8.90 1.63 -1.21
CA GLY A 229 -9.15 1.17 -2.56
C GLY A 229 -8.13 0.16 -3.06
N VAL A 230 -8.53 -0.53 -4.13
CA VAL A 230 -7.70 -1.42 -4.92
C VAL A 230 -7.95 -1.18 -6.40
N ALA A 231 -6.88 -0.94 -7.15
CA ALA A 231 -6.85 -1.00 -8.59
C ALA A 231 -6.48 -2.42 -9.02
N ILE A 232 -7.27 -2.98 -9.93
CA ILE A 232 -7.06 -4.32 -10.50
C ILE A 232 -6.67 -4.12 -11.96
N ASN A 233 -5.39 -4.31 -12.24
CA ASN A 233 -4.80 -4.21 -13.58
C ASN A 233 -4.70 -5.62 -14.17
N GLN A 234 -5.46 -5.92 -15.22
CA GLN A 234 -5.55 -7.26 -15.80
C GLN A 234 -5.16 -7.31 -17.26
N SER A 235 -4.72 -8.49 -17.68
CA SER A 235 -4.42 -8.80 -19.08
C SER A 235 -3.34 -7.89 -19.65
N MET A 236 -2.31 -7.59 -18.85
CA MET A 236 -1.13 -6.85 -19.31
C MET A 236 -0.29 -7.79 -20.17
N ALA A 237 -0.60 -7.82 -21.47
CA ALA A 237 0.00 -8.71 -22.45
C ALA A 237 1.35 -8.21 -22.99
N PHE A 238 2.12 -9.16 -23.50
CA PHE A 238 3.37 -8.96 -24.24
C PHE A 238 3.28 -7.84 -25.29
N GLY A 239 4.32 -7.00 -25.35
CA GLY A 239 4.52 -6.00 -26.42
C GLY A 239 3.61 -4.78 -26.37
N ASN A 240 2.51 -4.83 -25.61
CA ASN A 240 1.50 -3.76 -25.60
C ASN A 240 1.34 -3.08 -24.24
N SER A 241 1.91 -3.64 -23.17
CA SER A 241 1.66 -3.14 -21.81
C SER A 241 2.84 -2.34 -21.29
N VAL A 242 2.93 -1.07 -21.68
CA VAL A 242 3.82 -0.10 -21.05
C VAL A 242 2.98 0.87 -20.23
N SER A 243 3.27 1.00 -18.95
CA SER A 243 2.75 2.14 -18.19
C SER A 243 3.58 3.37 -18.50
N LYS A 244 2.95 4.54 -18.65
CA LYS A 244 3.71 5.79 -18.69
C LYS A 244 4.25 6.08 -17.30
N MET A 245 5.41 6.73 -17.22
CA MET A 245 5.86 7.30 -15.94
C MET A 245 4.77 8.21 -15.37
N HIS A 246 4.44 8.01 -14.09
CA HIS A 246 3.46 8.83 -13.38
C HIS A 246 3.72 8.87 -11.88
N ILE A 247 2.95 9.71 -11.21
CA ILE A 247 2.75 9.74 -9.76
C ILE A 247 1.25 9.53 -9.54
N ASP A 248 0.88 8.81 -8.48
CA ASP A 248 -0.52 8.69 -8.08
C ASP A 248 -0.96 9.97 -7.36
N TRP A 249 -1.32 10.98 -8.17
CA TRP A 249 -1.61 12.34 -7.69
C TRP A 249 -2.79 12.42 -6.73
N GLN A 250 -3.65 11.41 -6.68
CA GLN A 250 -4.77 11.35 -5.75
C GLN A 250 -4.38 10.70 -4.42
N ASP A 251 -3.28 9.95 -4.37
CA ASP A 251 -2.89 9.20 -3.18
C ASP A 251 -2.33 10.08 -2.07
N CYS A 252 -2.46 9.57 -0.85
CA CYS A 252 -1.91 10.15 0.35
C CYS A 252 -0.38 10.17 0.31
N LEU A 253 0.20 11.36 0.52
CA LEU A 253 1.65 11.61 0.46
C LEU A 253 2.48 10.76 1.44
N SER A 254 1.86 10.37 2.55
CA SER A 254 2.49 9.60 3.63
C SER A 254 1.96 8.18 3.68
N GLY A 255 1.24 7.72 2.66
CA GLY A 255 0.76 6.35 2.54
C GLY A 255 1.73 5.49 1.75
N PHE A 256 1.65 4.18 1.93
CA PHE A 256 2.16 3.21 0.98
C PHE A 256 1.03 2.75 0.06
N ASN A 257 1.34 2.68 -1.21
CA ASN A 257 0.67 1.80 -2.14
C ASN A 257 1.20 0.38 -1.92
N ALA A 258 0.40 -0.64 -2.23
CA ALA A 258 0.86 -2.03 -2.24
C ALA A 258 0.63 -2.66 -3.61
N VAL A 259 1.71 -3.03 -4.29
CA VAL A 259 1.66 -3.71 -5.59
C VAL A 259 1.83 -5.20 -5.40
N ILE A 260 0.89 -5.97 -5.94
CA ILE A 260 0.87 -7.45 -5.87
C ILE A 260 0.64 -8.00 -7.28
N PRO A 261 1.68 -8.45 -7.97
CA PRO A 261 1.53 -9.08 -9.28
C PRO A 261 1.08 -10.54 -9.15
N TRP A 262 0.37 -11.02 -10.16
CA TRP A 262 0.07 -12.45 -10.35
C TRP A 262 -0.04 -12.81 -11.83
N GLY A 263 -0.10 -14.12 -12.10
CA GLY A 263 -0.04 -14.68 -13.44
C GLY A 263 1.36 -15.16 -13.78
N THR A 264 1.58 -15.55 -15.04
CA THR A 264 2.89 -15.97 -15.52
C THR A 264 3.35 -14.94 -16.54
N PHE A 265 4.47 -14.28 -16.28
CA PHE A 265 4.98 -13.23 -17.15
C PHE A 265 6.51 -13.13 -17.07
N GLY A 266 7.11 -12.38 -18.00
CA GLY A 266 8.51 -11.98 -17.93
C GLY A 266 8.64 -10.46 -17.92
N SER A 267 9.61 -9.95 -17.16
CA SER A 267 9.78 -8.50 -16.88
C SER A 267 8.50 -7.88 -16.31
N GLY A 268 8.21 -6.61 -16.58
CA GLY A 268 7.19 -5.85 -15.85
C GLY A 268 7.68 -5.36 -14.49
N ASN A 269 8.99 -5.13 -14.36
CA ASN A 269 9.62 -4.61 -13.15
C ASN A 269 9.15 -3.19 -12.86
N LEU A 270 9.13 -2.80 -11.58
CA LEU A 270 8.74 -1.46 -11.18
C LEU A 270 9.97 -0.55 -11.04
N ILE A 271 10.07 0.43 -11.92
CA ILE A 271 11.07 1.50 -11.90
C ILE A 271 10.60 2.59 -10.94
N LEU A 272 11.42 2.91 -9.94
CA LEU A 272 11.25 4.05 -9.04
C LEU A 272 12.25 5.14 -9.46
N TRP A 273 11.82 6.04 -10.34
CA TRP A 273 12.69 6.98 -11.06
C TRP A 273 13.55 7.86 -10.16
N PRO A 274 12.99 8.59 -9.16
CA PRO A 274 13.80 9.43 -8.28
C PRO A 274 14.80 8.66 -7.43
N ALA A 275 14.51 7.40 -7.11
CA ALA A 275 15.39 6.55 -6.34
C ALA A 275 16.48 5.88 -7.20
N LYS A 276 16.34 5.89 -8.53
CA LYS A 276 17.21 5.16 -9.46
C LYS A 276 17.27 3.67 -9.13
N VAL A 277 16.11 3.08 -8.83
CA VAL A 277 15.97 1.66 -8.48
C VAL A 277 14.95 0.99 -9.39
N VAL A 278 15.25 -0.24 -9.81
CA VAL A 278 14.31 -1.14 -10.50
C VAL A 278 14.06 -2.34 -9.60
N TYR A 279 12.81 -2.52 -9.19
CA TYR A 279 12.38 -3.69 -8.43
C TYR A 279 11.79 -4.74 -9.36
N GLN A 280 12.39 -5.92 -9.39
CA GLN A 280 11.70 -7.10 -9.84
C GLN A 280 10.71 -7.53 -8.73
N VAL A 281 9.43 -7.59 -9.11
CA VAL A 281 8.32 -8.00 -8.24
C VAL A 281 7.59 -9.14 -8.93
N GLU A 282 7.81 -10.35 -8.44
CA GLU A 282 7.29 -11.60 -9.01
C GLU A 282 5.98 -12.04 -8.34
N PRO A 283 5.22 -12.97 -8.95
CA PRO A 283 4.09 -13.61 -8.30
C PRO A 283 4.49 -14.24 -6.95
N GLY A 284 3.75 -13.92 -5.89
CA GLY A 284 4.13 -14.32 -4.52
C GLY A 284 4.83 -13.22 -3.73
N GLU A 285 5.12 -12.07 -4.36
CA GLU A 285 5.75 -10.93 -3.71
C GLU A 285 4.81 -9.72 -3.62
N CYS A 286 5.02 -8.90 -2.60
CA CYS A 286 4.39 -7.60 -2.47
C CYS A 286 5.45 -6.50 -2.37
N LEU A 287 5.22 -5.39 -3.05
CA LEU A 287 6.01 -4.18 -2.89
C LEU A 287 5.14 -3.06 -2.31
N PHE A 288 5.45 -2.65 -1.09
CA PHE A 288 4.99 -1.37 -0.55
C PHE A 288 5.88 -0.26 -1.07
N PHE A 289 5.29 0.82 -1.57
CA PHE A 289 6.07 1.98 -2.01
C PHE A 289 5.25 3.26 -1.95
N ARG A 290 5.92 4.42 -1.98
CA ARG A 290 5.28 5.74 -1.86
C ARG A 290 4.71 6.23 -3.20
N GLY A 291 3.72 5.57 -3.79
CA GLY A 291 3.17 5.92 -5.13
C GLY A 291 2.68 7.36 -5.27
N GLY A 292 2.19 7.95 -4.17
CA GLY A 292 1.85 9.36 -4.11
C GLY A 292 3.02 10.35 -4.28
N ILE A 293 4.27 10.00 -4.01
CA ILE A 293 5.40 10.96 -4.14
C ILE A 293 6.55 10.43 -4.97
N MET A 294 6.56 9.14 -5.25
CA MET A 294 7.57 8.47 -6.05
C MET A 294 7.08 8.36 -7.49
N ALA A 295 7.72 9.08 -8.41
CA ALA A 295 7.47 8.89 -9.83
C ALA A 295 7.91 7.47 -10.22
N HIS A 296 7.02 6.72 -10.84
CA HIS A 296 7.24 5.30 -11.10
C HIS A 296 6.67 4.88 -12.44
N GLN A 297 7.17 3.75 -12.92
CA GLN A 297 6.79 3.14 -14.19
C GLN A 297 7.02 1.64 -14.09
N MET A 298 6.11 0.85 -14.63
CA MET A 298 6.35 -0.56 -14.92
C MET A 298 7.02 -0.71 -16.30
N GLU A 299 8.08 -1.51 -16.36
CA GLU A 299 8.73 -1.98 -17.59
C GLU A 299 7.77 -2.75 -18.49
N LEU A 300 8.12 -2.88 -19.77
CA LEU A 300 7.35 -3.67 -20.70
C LEU A 300 7.32 -5.15 -20.27
N VAL A 301 6.13 -5.75 -20.31
CA VAL A 301 5.99 -7.21 -20.17
C VAL A 301 6.57 -7.89 -21.41
N THR A 302 7.59 -8.73 -21.22
CA THR A 302 8.35 -9.40 -22.30
C THR A 302 7.88 -10.82 -22.60
N SER A 303 7.03 -11.40 -21.77
CA SER A 303 6.35 -12.66 -22.11
C SER A 303 5.03 -12.83 -21.37
N ARG A 304 4.11 -13.60 -21.98
CA ARG A 304 2.82 -14.03 -21.39
C ARG A 304 1.97 -12.86 -20.83
N ILE A 305 1.31 -13.03 -19.69
CA ILE A 305 0.30 -12.10 -19.15
C ILE A 305 0.62 -11.78 -17.70
N ARG A 306 0.82 -10.49 -17.43
CA ARG A 306 0.90 -9.96 -16.08
C ARG A 306 -0.47 -9.43 -15.66
N ASN A 307 -0.84 -9.69 -14.43
CA ASN A 307 -1.89 -8.97 -13.72
C ASN A 307 -1.28 -8.34 -12.47
N SER A 308 -1.90 -7.30 -11.91
CA SER A 308 -1.46 -6.74 -10.64
C SER A 308 -2.57 -6.03 -9.89
N LEU A 309 -2.48 -6.11 -8.56
CA LEU A 309 -3.23 -5.26 -7.66
C LEU A 309 -2.36 -4.08 -7.31
N ASP A 310 -2.98 -2.93 -7.16
CA ASP A 310 -2.39 -1.75 -6.54
C ASP A 310 -3.37 -1.23 -5.48
N LEU A 311 -3.05 -1.46 -4.21
CA LEU A 311 -3.87 -1.03 -3.09
C LEU A 311 -3.44 0.36 -2.67
N PHE A 312 -4.40 1.26 -2.47
CA PHE A 312 -4.12 2.68 -2.26
C PHE A 312 -5.10 3.34 -1.29
N CYS A 313 -4.75 4.53 -0.82
CA CYS A 313 -5.62 5.41 -0.05
C CYS A 313 -5.57 6.82 -0.62
N HIS A 314 -6.68 7.28 -1.21
CA HIS A 314 -6.77 8.63 -1.74
C HIS A 314 -6.73 9.67 -0.61
N LYS A 315 -6.08 10.80 -0.87
CA LYS A 315 -6.04 11.97 0.02
C LYS A 315 -7.45 12.45 0.39
N SER A 316 -8.41 12.36 -0.54
CA SER A 316 -9.77 12.84 -0.33
C SER A 316 -10.50 12.13 0.82
N ALA A 317 -10.26 10.83 1.02
CA ALA A 317 -10.82 10.08 2.16
C ALA A 317 -10.28 10.62 3.50
N PHE A 318 -8.99 10.96 3.56
CA PHE A 318 -8.42 11.60 4.75
C PHE A 318 -8.94 13.02 4.95
N ASP A 319 -9.10 13.81 3.87
CA ASP A 319 -9.68 15.15 3.97
C ASP A 319 -11.13 15.10 4.45
N TRP A 320 -11.90 14.09 4.03
CA TRP A 320 -13.24 13.81 4.53
C TRP A 320 -13.21 13.47 6.02
N HIS A 321 -12.32 12.56 6.43
CA HIS A 321 -12.15 12.19 7.84
C HIS A 321 -11.84 13.40 8.73
N LYS A 322 -10.97 14.32 8.28
CA LYS A 322 -10.71 15.58 9.00
C LYS A 322 -11.96 16.43 9.19
N ARG A 323 -12.86 16.47 8.20
CA ARG A 323 -14.14 17.18 8.33
C ARG A 323 -15.05 16.51 9.36
N GLN A 324 -15.08 15.18 9.40
CA GLN A 324 -15.86 14.44 10.40
C GLN A 324 -15.35 14.72 11.82
N LEU A 325 -14.03 14.67 12.05
CA LEU A 325 -13.43 15.02 13.34
C LEU A 325 -13.86 16.42 13.82
N ARG A 326 -13.74 17.42 12.93
CA ARG A 326 -14.17 18.80 13.22
C ARG A 326 -15.66 18.90 13.53
N ALA A 327 -16.51 18.21 12.77
CA ALA A 327 -17.96 18.20 12.99
C ALA A 327 -18.34 17.54 14.33
N SER A 328 -17.58 16.52 14.76
CA SER A 328 -17.77 15.83 16.04
C SER A 328 -17.12 16.54 17.23
N GLY A 329 -16.45 17.68 17.03
CA GLY A 329 -15.70 18.37 18.10
C GLY A 329 -14.49 17.58 18.61
N ILE A 330 -14.07 16.53 17.89
CA ILE A 330 -12.87 15.76 18.21
C ILE A 330 -11.69 16.53 17.62
N PRO A 331 -10.70 16.92 18.43
CA PRO A 331 -9.55 17.64 17.90
C PRO A 331 -8.82 16.77 16.88
N ASP A 332 -8.40 17.40 15.78
CA ASP A 332 -7.60 16.75 14.74
C ASP A 332 -6.17 16.60 15.25
N PHE A 333 -5.94 15.48 15.94
CA PHE A 333 -4.63 15.08 16.48
C PHE A 333 -3.81 14.24 15.50
N CYS A 334 -4.41 13.79 14.40
CA CYS A 334 -3.91 12.67 13.60
C CYS A 334 -3.33 13.05 12.23
N THR A 335 -3.17 14.34 11.90
CA THR A 335 -2.78 14.70 10.53
C THR A 335 -1.71 15.74 10.33
#